data_AF-A0A959Y0M0-F1
#
_entry.id   AF-A0A959Y0M0-F1
#
_cell.length_a   1.000
_cell.length_b   1.000
_cell.length_c   1.000
_cell.angle_alpha   90.00
_cell.angle_beta   90.00
_cell.angle_gamma   90.00
#
_symmetry.space_group_name_H-M   'P 1'
#
loop_
_entity.id
_entity.type
_entity.pdbx_description
1 polymer ?
#
loop_
_entity_poly.entity_id
_entity_poly.type
_entity_poly.pdbx_seq_one_letter_code
_entity_poly.pdbx_strand_id
1 'polypeptide(L)'
;NMDDVFAEVYKKDKTYLRLLLFESPSKASKVKSNDTDLKVTAGQVYKGGVEKNWLKEVTAKKTTKAGILYVHNKFFILDALTDHPVVVTGSANFSNNSIRNNDENSLLIKGNARVADIYLTEFDRLFVHFWPRYLRELLKKKKPKKGFDSPLDETGTWHKDYFDKDKFGMKRKLLFNNMHGAKKG
;
A
#
# COMPACT_ATOMS: atom_id res chain seq x y z
N ASN A 1 13.76 -8.40 -0.82
CA ASN A 1 14.17 -7.51 0.29
C ASN A 1 14.17 -6.10 -0.25
N MET A 2 13.74 -5.13 0.54
CA MET A 2 13.84 -3.71 0.15
C MET A 2 15.30 -3.30 0.18
N ASP A 3 15.72 -2.44 -0.75
CA ASP A 3 17.06 -1.87 -0.80
C ASP A 3 17.36 -1.00 0.43
N ASP A 4 18.64 -0.93 0.81
CA ASP A 4 19.09 -0.30 2.05
C ASP A 4 18.81 1.22 2.07
N VAL A 5 18.90 1.90 0.92
CA VAL A 5 18.60 3.33 0.82
C VAL A 5 17.13 3.58 1.14
N PHE A 6 16.24 2.77 0.56
CA PHE A 6 14.80 2.86 0.87
C PHE A 6 14.52 2.50 2.33
N ALA A 7 15.20 1.49 2.87
CA ALA A 7 15.05 1.15 4.29
C ALA A 7 15.41 2.32 5.20
N GLU A 8 16.50 3.05 4.93
CA GLU A 8 16.87 4.25 5.69
C GLU A 8 15.85 5.40 5.55
N VAL A 9 15.30 5.59 4.35
CA VAL A 9 14.26 6.61 4.12
C VAL A 9 12.99 6.31 4.92
N TYR A 10 12.54 5.05 4.93
CA TYR A 10 11.32 4.65 5.64
C TYR A 10 11.50 4.49 7.15
N LYS A 11 12.74 4.43 7.66
CA LYS A 11 13.00 4.42 9.12
C LYS A 11 12.70 5.74 9.82
N LYS A 12 12.67 6.86 9.10
CA LYS A 12 12.51 8.21 9.66
C LYS A 12 11.06 8.66 9.61
N ASP A 13 10.54 9.20 10.70
CA ASP A 13 9.23 9.84 10.77
C ASP A 13 9.12 11.01 9.79
N LYS A 14 7.93 11.20 9.23
CA LYS A 14 7.64 12.23 8.23
C LYS A 14 6.28 12.86 8.51
N THR A 15 6.07 14.04 7.97
CA THR A 15 4.81 14.79 8.14
C THR A 15 3.80 14.52 7.01
N TYR A 16 4.12 13.63 6.08
CA TYR A 16 3.35 13.33 4.89
C TYR A 16 3.12 11.82 4.76
N LEU A 17 2.02 11.47 4.10
CA LEU A 17 1.58 10.09 3.97
C LEU A 17 2.53 9.26 3.14
N ARG A 18 2.78 8.03 3.58
CA ARG A 18 3.59 7.05 2.85
C ARG A 18 2.85 5.71 2.84
N LEU A 19 2.69 5.13 1.65
CA LEU A 19 1.99 3.88 1.46
C LEU A 19 2.91 2.88 0.76
N LEU A 20 3.07 1.70 1.34
CA LEU A 20 3.88 0.62 0.78
C LEU A 20 3.03 -0.62 0.53
N LEU A 21 3.14 -1.17 -0.68
CA LEU A 21 2.51 -2.43 -1.07
C LEU A 21 3.62 -3.42 -1.46
N PHE A 22 3.68 -4.54 -0.75
CA PHE A 22 4.61 -5.63 -1.06
C PHE A 22 3.89 -6.81 -1.73
N GLU A 23 4.64 -7.56 -2.54
CA GLU A 23 4.18 -8.83 -3.10
C GLU A 23 3.81 -9.84 -1.99
N SER A 24 4.62 -9.92 -0.92
CA SER A 24 4.48 -10.97 0.09
C SER A 24 4.50 -10.43 1.53
N PRO A 25 3.74 -11.06 2.45
CA PRO A 25 3.71 -10.68 3.86
C PRO A 25 5.07 -10.76 4.55
N SER A 26 5.93 -11.70 4.14
CA SER A 26 7.27 -11.90 4.70
C SER A 26 8.24 -10.78 4.34
N LYS A 27 8.05 -10.12 3.19
CA LYS A 27 8.82 -8.93 2.81
C LYS A 27 8.29 -7.71 3.57
N ALA A 28 6.97 -7.52 3.61
CA ALA A 28 6.34 -6.42 4.36
C ALA A 28 6.69 -6.41 5.85
N SER A 29 6.74 -7.59 6.50
CA SER A 29 7.08 -7.68 7.94
C SER A 29 8.51 -7.26 8.29
N LYS A 30 9.39 -7.06 7.29
CA LYS A 30 10.76 -6.59 7.50
C LYS A 30 10.87 -5.07 7.53
N VAL A 31 9.83 -4.34 7.11
CA VAL A 31 9.82 -2.88 7.19
C VAL A 31 9.81 -2.46 8.65
N LYS A 32 10.84 -1.73 9.07
CA LYS A 32 10.95 -1.14 10.40
C LYS A 32 10.88 0.36 10.25
N SER A 33 9.93 0.98 10.94
CA SER A 33 9.70 2.42 10.88
C SER A 33 9.14 2.92 12.21
N ASN A 34 9.49 4.15 12.58
CA ASN A 34 8.83 4.91 13.63
C ASN A 34 7.78 5.89 13.08
N ASP A 35 7.56 5.89 11.76
CA ASP A 35 6.64 6.81 11.10
C ASP A 35 5.19 6.45 11.37
N THR A 36 4.47 7.43 11.91
CA THR A 36 3.04 7.31 12.22
C THR A 36 2.15 7.43 10.98
N ASP A 37 2.64 8.04 9.91
CA ASP A 37 1.95 8.25 8.62
C ASP A 37 2.26 7.18 7.57
N LEU A 38 3.07 6.18 7.92
CA LEU A 38 3.39 5.05 7.05
C LEU A 38 2.35 3.93 7.20
N LYS A 39 1.74 3.51 6.09
CA LYS A 39 0.96 2.26 6.02
C LYS A 39 1.64 1.25 5.11
N VAL A 40 1.73 0.02 5.61
CA VAL A 40 2.33 -1.11 4.89
C VAL A 40 1.29 -2.19 4.69
N THR A 41 1.09 -2.61 3.45
CA THR A 41 0.26 -3.74 3.08
C THR A 41 1.03 -4.75 2.25
N ALA A 42 0.48 -5.95 2.10
CA ALA A 42 1.07 -6.98 1.27
C ALA A 42 0.03 -7.88 0.61
N GLY A 43 0.39 -8.44 -0.54
CA GLY A 43 -0.38 -9.47 -1.23
C GLY A 43 -0.79 -10.60 -0.27
N GLN A 44 -2.10 -10.76 -0.10
CA GLN A 44 -2.69 -11.73 0.81
C GLN A 44 -4.05 -12.18 0.27
N VAL A 45 -4.45 -13.40 0.58
CA VAL A 45 -5.80 -13.89 0.35
C VAL A 45 -6.43 -14.38 1.62
N TYR A 46 -7.75 -14.35 1.64
CA TYR A 46 -8.53 -14.88 2.73
C TYR A 46 -8.58 -16.42 2.64
N LYS A 47 -7.85 -17.11 3.53
CA LYS A 47 -7.68 -18.57 3.48
C LYS A 47 -8.93 -19.38 3.88
N GLY A 48 -9.96 -18.74 4.47
CA GLY A 48 -11.12 -19.42 5.07
C GLY A 48 -12.49 -19.21 4.42
N GLY A 49 -12.57 -18.54 3.25
CA GLY A 49 -13.84 -18.07 2.66
C GLY A 49 -14.46 -16.86 3.39
N VAL A 50 -14.99 -15.87 2.65
CA VAL A 50 -15.59 -14.66 3.24
C VAL A 50 -16.69 -15.04 4.26
N GLU A 51 -17.42 -16.11 3.97
CA GLU A 51 -18.26 -16.87 4.90
C GLU A 51 -18.15 -18.36 4.54
N LYS A 52 -18.50 -19.28 5.44
CA LYS A 52 -18.36 -20.75 5.24
C LYS A 52 -18.96 -21.29 3.94
N ASN A 53 -19.89 -20.56 3.32
CA ASN A 53 -20.65 -20.96 2.13
C ASN A 53 -20.23 -20.24 0.82
N TRP A 54 -19.26 -19.32 0.86
CA TRP A 54 -18.84 -18.57 -0.33
C TRP A 54 -17.58 -19.17 -0.98
N LEU A 55 -17.40 -18.90 -2.27
CA LEU A 55 -16.27 -19.40 -3.07
C LEU A 55 -14.93 -19.01 -2.43
N LYS A 56 -14.06 -20.02 -2.24
CA LYS A 56 -12.69 -19.80 -1.75
C LYS A 56 -11.93 -18.90 -2.72
N GLU A 57 -11.32 -17.84 -2.20
CA GLU A 57 -10.46 -16.96 -2.99
C GLU A 57 -9.33 -17.78 -3.65
N VAL A 58 -9.22 -17.67 -4.96
CA VAL A 58 -8.20 -18.34 -5.77
C VAL A 58 -7.13 -17.35 -6.18
N THR A 59 -5.88 -17.79 -6.17
CA THR A 59 -4.75 -16.99 -6.62
C THR A 59 -4.38 -17.35 -8.04
N ALA A 60 -3.65 -16.45 -8.71
CA ALA A 60 -3.08 -16.71 -10.02
C ALA A 60 -2.27 -18.01 -10.06
N LYS A 61 -1.63 -18.43 -8.96
CA LYS A 61 -0.89 -19.70 -8.88
C LYS A 61 -1.77 -20.95 -9.00
N LYS A 62 -3.06 -20.86 -8.68
CA LYS A 62 -4.02 -21.96 -8.88
C LYS A 62 -4.50 -22.05 -10.32
N THR A 63 -4.52 -20.93 -11.04
CA THR A 63 -5.04 -20.83 -12.41
C THR A 63 -3.93 -20.78 -13.47
N THR A 64 -2.70 -20.45 -13.09
CA THR A 64 -1.53 -20.29 -13.94
C THR A 64 -0.29 -20.84 -13.22
N LYS A 65 0.69 -21.39 -13.95
CA LYS A 65 2.01 -21.78 -13.40
C LYS A 65 2.89 -20.58 -13.01
N ALA A 66 2.32 -19.38 -12.87
CA ALA A 66 3.07 -18.17 -12.56
C ALA A 66 3.66 -18.22 -11.15
N GLY A 67 4.95 -17.86 -11.03
CA GLY A 67 5.67 -17.83 -9.76
C GLY A 67 5.26 -16.69 -8.82
N ILE A 68 4.62 -15.64 -9.35
CA ILE A 68 4.14 -14.49 -8.56
C ILE A 68 2.64 -14.59 -8.33
N LEU A 69 2.25 -14.45 -7.07
CA LEU A 69 0.90 -14.79 -6.60
C LEU A 69 -0.08 -13.61 -6.59
N TYR A 70 0.40 -12.38 -6.36
CA TYR A 70 -0.46 -11.25 -5.97
C TYR A 70 -0.13 -9.94 -6.70
N VAL A 71 1.11 -9.47 -6.60
CA VAL A 71 1.54 -8.17 -7.14
C VAL A 71 2.91 -8.32 -7.78
N HIS A 72 3.01 -8.07 -9.08
CA HIS A 72 4.28 -8.02 -9.81
C HIS A 72 4.60 -6.66 -10.42
N ASN A 73 3.76 -5.65 -10.14
CA ASN A 73 3.99 -4.29 -10.57
C ASN A 73 5.14 -3.67 -9.78
N LYS A 74 5.97 -2.88 -10.46
CA LYS A 74 7.16 -2.23 -9.89
C LYS A 74 7.11 -0.77 -10.26
N PHE A 75 6.49 -0.01 -9.36
CA PHE A 75 6.41 1.43 -9.53
C PHE A 75 6.35 2.10 -8.16
N PHE A 76 6.70 3.39 -8.13
CA PHE A 76 6.35 4.29 -7.03
C PHE A 76 5.92 5.63 -7.59
N ILE A 77 5.09 6.34 -6.82
CA ILE A 77 4.46 7.58 -7.23
C ILE A 77 4.72 8.61 -6.14
N LEU A 78 5.12 9.82 -6.52
CA LEU A 78 5.24 10.97 -5.64
C LEU A 78 4.26 12.04 -6.09
N ASP A 79 3.64 12.70 -5.12
CA ASP A 79 2.79 13.87 -5.32
C ASP A 79 1.72 13.69 -6.42
N ALA A 80 1.13 12.50 -6.46
CA ALA A 80 0.27 12.01 -7.54
C ALA A 80 -0.92 12.94 -7.85
N LEU A 81 -1.44 13.61 -6.81
CA LEU A 81 -2.61 14.48 -6.87
C LEU A 81 -2.26 15.97 -6.94
N THR A 82 -1.01 16.31 -7.26
CA THR A 82 -0.53 17.70 -7.39
C THR A 82 -0.24 18.06 -8.84
N ASP A 83 0.19 19.30 -9.09
CA ASP A 83 0.58 19.79 -10.42
C ASP A 83 1.90 19.19 -10.93
N HIS A 84 2.67 18.57 -10.03
CA HIS A 84 4.02 18.07 -10.32
C HIS A 84 4.19 16.60 -9.92
N PRO A 85 3.36 15.68 -10.45
CA PRO A 85 3.46 14.28 -10.09
C PRO A 85 4.72 13.65 -10.69
N VAL A 86 5.27 12.68 -9.97
CA VAL A 86 6.39 11.87 -10.44
C VAL A 86 6.01 10.40 -10.37
N VAL A 87 6.15 9.70 -11.49
CA VAL A 87 5.97 8.25 -11.57
C VAL A 87 7.29 7.62 -11.96
N VAL A 88 7.71 6.62 -11.20
CA VAL A 88 8.81 5.72 -11.59
C VAL A 88 8.25 4.34 -11.79
N THR A 89 8.58 3.70 -12.90
CA THR A 89 8.08 2.37 -13.29
C THR A 89 9.12 1.64 -14.14
N GLY A 90 9.02 0.32 -14.26
CA GLY A 90 9.91 -0.47 -15.11
C GLY A 90 9.97 -1.93 -14.72
N SER A 91 11.04 -2.60 -15.15
CA SER A 91 11.32 -3.99 -14.76
C SER A 91 12.03 -4.09 -13.40
N ALA A 92 12.74 -3.03 -12.99
CA ALA A 92 13.56 -3.02 -11.79
C ALA A 92 12.75 -3.14 -10.48
N ASN A 93 13.16 -4.07 -9.61
CA ASN A 93 12.70 -4.14 -8.23
C ASN A 93 13.48 -3.15 -7.35
N PHE A 94 12.85 -2.65 -6.28
CA PHE A 94 13.52 -1.83 -5.26
C PHE A 94 14.33 -2.68 -4.27
N SER A 95 15.31 -3.43 -4.78
CA SER A 95 16.15 -4.36 -4.02
C SER A 95 17.60 -4.30 -4.48
N ASN A 96 18.55 -4.52 -3.56
CA ASN A 96 20.00 -4.44 -3.85
C ASN A 96 20.42 -5.20 -5.11
N ASN A 97 19.95 -6.45 -5.29
CA ASN A 97 20.31 -7.25 -6.47
C ASN A 97 19.80 -6.62 -7.78
N SER A 98 18.57 -6.12 -7.79
CA SER A 98 17.99 -5.52 -8.98
C SER A 98 18.62 -4.19 -9.36
N ILE A 99 19.21 -3.49 -8.38
CA ILE A 99 19.88 -2.20 -8.60
C ILE A 99 21.34 -2.37 -9.01
N ARG A 100 22.02 -3.43 -8.52
CA ARG A 100 23.48 -3.59 -8.68
C ARG A 100 23.90 -4.71 -9.63
N ASN A 101 23.09 -5.75 -9.77
CA ASN A 101 23.54 -7.01 -10.37
C ASN A 101 22.70 -7.46 -11.59
N ASN A 102 21.50 -6.91 -11.79
CA ASN A 102 20.63 -7.30 -12.90
C ASN A 102 20.56 -6.20 -13.96
N ASP A 103 20.40 -6.61 -15.22
CA ASP A 103 20.03 -5.71 -16.31
C ASP A 103 18.54 -5.40 -16.24
N GLU A 104 18.21 -4.24 -15.67
CA GLU A 104 16.84 -3.79 -15.47
C GLU A 104 16.65 -2.39 -16.05
N ASN A 105 15.43 -2.07 -16.47
CA ASN A 105 15.08 -0.73 -16.91
C ASN A 105 14.21 0.00 -15.88
N SER A 106 14.31 1.33 -15.89
CA SER A 106 13.45 2.22 -15.11
C SER A 106 13.17 3.48 -15.91
N LEU A 107 11.91 3.89 -15.90
CA LEU A 107 11.42 5.11 -16.52
C LEU A 107 10.98 6.08 -15.44
N LEU A 108 11.43 7.33 -15.57
CA LEU A 108 11.02 8.45 -14.72
C LEU A 108 10.13 9.40 -15.55
N ILE A 109 8.87 9.51 -15.17
CA ILE A 109 7.87 10.34 -15.84
C ILE A 109 7.48 11.47 -14.88
N LYS A 110 7.70 12.72 -15.29
CA LYS A 110 7.46 13.92 -14.46
C LYS A 110 6.39 14.80 -15.08
N GLY A 111 5.50 15.36 -14.26
CA GLY A 111 4.52 16.37 -14.68
C GLY A 111 3.37 15.85 -15.54
N ASN A 112 3.24 14.53 -15.73
CA ASN A 112 2.15 13.94 -16.51
C ASN A 112 1.04 13.44 -15.59
N ALA A 113 0.03 14.29 -15.36
CA ALA A 113 -1.12 13.99 -14.51
C ALA A 113 -1.88 12.73 -14.96
N ARG A 114 -2.11 12.56 -16.26
CA ARG A 114 -2.84 11.38 -16.78
C ARG A 114 -2.12 10.08 -16.46
N VAL A 115 -0.80 10.04 -16.59
CA VAL A 115 -0.01 8.86 -16.23
C VAL A 115 -0.07 8.63 -14.72
N ALA A 116 0.08 9.69 -13.92
CA ALA A 116 0.00 9.61 -12.46
C ALA A 116 -1.35 9.05 -11.99
N ASP A 117 -2.47 9.51 -12.57
CA ASP A 117 -3.82 9.05 -12.24
C ASP A 117 -4.02 7.56 -12.52
N ILE A 118 -3.51 7.06 -13.65
CA ILE A 118 -3.61 5.64 -14.02
C ILE A 118 -2.85 4.78 -13.00
N TYR A 119 -1.60 5.16 -12.69
CA TYR A 119 -0.78 4.42 -11.74
C TYR A 119 -1.33 4.52 -10.31
N LEU A 120 -1.84 5.69 -9.90
CA LEU A 120 -2.44 5.88 -8.59
C LEU A 120 -3.72 5.05 -8.45
N THR A 121 -4.55 5.00 -9.48
CA THR A 121 -5.78 4.20 -9.51
C THR A 121 -5.46 2.71 -9.34
N GLU A 122 -4.47 2.20 -10.07
CA GLU A 122 -4.03 0.80 -9.93
C GLU A 122 -3.42 0.53 -8.54
N PHE A 123 -2.63 1.47 -8.03
CA PHE A 123 -2.09 1.36 -6.68
C PHE A 123 -3.20 1.28 -5.63
N ASP A 124 -4.16 2.22 -5.65
CA ASP A 124 -5.25 2.28 -4.69
C ASP A 124 -6.12 1.02 -4.77
N ARG A 125 -6.46 0.56 -5.99
CA ARG A 125 -7.18 -0.69 -6.22
C ARG A 125 -6.50 -1.87 -5.53
N LEU A 126 -5.19 -2.04 -5.72
CA LEU A 126 -4.43 -3.13 -5.10
C LEU A 126 -4.30 -2.93 -3.59
N PHE A 127 -4.02 -1.71 -3.14
CA PHE A 127 -3.80 -1.38 -1.74
C PHE A 127 -5.06 -1.64 -0.92
N VAL A 128 -6.21 -1.10 -1.34
CA VAL A 128 -7.52 -1.29 -0.69
C VAL A 128 -7.95 -2.75 -0.74
N HIS A 129 -7.65 -3.46 -1.83
CA HIS A 129 -7.91 -4.89 -1.92
C HIS A 129 -7.10 -5.68 -0.88
N PHE A 130 -5.80 -5.45 -0.76
CA PHE A 130 -4.94 -6.27 0.11
C PHE A 130 -4.90 -5.81 1.57
N TRP A 131 -5.13 -4.54 1.86
CA TRP A 131 -5.06 -3.96 3.21
C TRP A 131 -5.86 -4.73 4.28
N PRO A 132 -7.18 -4.95 4.14
CA PRO A 132 -7.95 -5.67 5.16
C PRO A 132 -7.50 -7.13 5.32
N ARG A 133 -7.13 -7.78 4.21
CA ARG A 133 -6.65 -9.17 4.19
C ARG A 133 -5.32 -9.30 4.95
N TYR A 134 -4.40 -8.37 4.71
CA TYR A 134 -3.11 -8.32 5.40
C TYR A 134 -3.27 -7.98 6.88
N LEU A 135 -4.08 -6.98 7.20
CA LEU A 135 -4.35 -6.54 8.57
C LEU A 135 -4.91 -7.67 9.43
N ARG A 136 -5.86 -8.43 8.91
CA ARG A 136 -6.44 -9.60 9.60
C ARG A 136 -5.38 -10.63 9.98
N GLU A 137 -4.45 -10.94 9.08
CA GLU A 137 -3.38 -11.90 9.34
C GLU A 137 -2.38 -11.38 10.39
N LEU A 138 -2.16 -10.05 10.45
CA LEU A 138 -1.39 -9.44 11.55
C LEU A 138 -2.12 -9.55 12.89
N LEU A 139 -3.45 -9.32 12.92
CA LEU A 139 -4.26 -9.39 14.13
C LEU A 139 -4.37 -10.82 14.70
N LYS A 140 -4.46 -11.85 13.85
CA LYS A 140 -4.42 -13.27 14.28
C LYS A 140 -3.17 -13.59 15.12
N LYS A 141 -2.01 -13.01 14.77
CA LYS A 141 -0.76 -13.22 15.51
C LYS A 141 -0.77 -12.58 16.90
N LYS A 142 -1.67 -11.61 17.16
CA LYS A 142 -1.74 -10.85 18.43
C LYS A 142 -2.83 -11.33 19.41
N LYS A 143 -3.39 -12.55 19.25
CA LYS A 143 -4.52 -13.09 20.04
C LYS A 143 -5.76 -12.17 20.02
N PRO A 144 -6.64 -12.26 19.00
CA PRO A 144 -7.83 -11.43 18.95
C PRO A 144 -8.82 -11.80 20.07
N LYS A 145 -9.31 -10.80 20.81
CA LYS A 145 -10.51 -10.94 21.68
C LYS A 145 -11.76 -10.99 20.77
N LYS A 146 -12.77 -11.78 21.17
CA LYS A 146 -13.90 -12.29 20.36
C LYS A 146 -14.61 -11.25 19.47
N GLY A 147 -15.01 -11.70 18.27
CA GLY A 147 -15.74 -10.94 17.24
C GLY A 147 -15.05 -11.06 15.87
N PHE A 148 -15.79 -11.01 14.76
CA PHE A 148 -15.20 -11.01 13.42
C PHE A 148 -14.39 -9.70 13.27
N ASP A 149 -13.07 -9.79 13.10
CA ASP A 149 -12.32 -8.80 12.32
C ASP A 149 -12.56 -7.30 12.58
N SER A 150 -12.33 -6.73 13.78
CA SER A 150 -12.52 -5.25 13.93
C SER A 150 -11.19 -4.45 13.96
N PRO A 151 -10.66 -4.06 12.78
CA PRO A 151 -9.81 -2.87 12.65
C PRO A 151 -10.63 -1.57 12.64
N LEU A 152 -11.96 -1.70 12.75
CA LEU A 152 -12.91 -0.61 12.84
C LEU A 152 -13.06 -0.23 14.31
N ASP A 153 -13.03 1.07 14.58
CA ASP A 153 -13.48 1.59 15.87
C ASP A 153 -15.02 1.58 15.83
N GLU A 154 -15.63 0.64 16.54
CA GLU A 154 -17.10 0.51 16.65
C GLU A 154 -17.69 1.51 17.65
N THR A 155 -16.86 2.26 18.37
CA THR A 155 -17.32 3.31 19.29
C THR A 155 -17.65 4.59 18.53
N GLY A 156 -18.36 5.51 19.19
CA GLY A 156 -18.61 6.85 18.65
C GLY A 156 -17.37 7.72 18.46
N THR A 157 -16.15 7.22 18.71
CA THR A 157 -14.90 8.00 18.57
C THR A 157 -14.16 7.78 17.26
N TRP A 158 -14.65 6.90 16.38
CA TRP A 158 -14.02 6.59 15.08
C TRP A 158 -13.70 7.82 14.24
N HIS A 159 -14.54 8.85 14.36
CA HIS A 159 -14.42 10.05 13.55
C HIS A 159 -13.26 10.96 14.00
N LYS A 160 -12.74 10.83 15.23
CA LYS A 160 -11.76 11.75 15.81
C LYS A 160 -10.46 11.85 14.98
N ASP A 161 -10.01 10.73 14.41
CA ASP A 161 -8.85 10.65 13.50
C ASP A 161 -9.00 11.60 12.29
N TYR A 162 -10.22 11.83 11.83
CA TYR A 162 -10.51 12.68 10.67
C TYR A 162 -10.64 14.17 10.99
N PHE A 163 -10.47 14.57 12.25
CA PHE A 163 -10.52 15.97 12.70
C PHE A 163 -9.26 16.41 13.45
N ASP A 164 -8.31 15.51 13.70
CA ASP A 164 -7.01 15.81 14.31
C ASP A 164 -5.93 15.92 13.22
N LYS A 165 -5.34 17.11 13.06
CA LYS A 165 -4.35 17.43 12.02
C LYS A 165 -3.12 16.52 12.01
N ASP A 166 -2.77 15.95 13.16
CA ASP A 166 -1.57 15.15 13.32
C ASP A 166 -1.82 13.67 13.00
N LYS A 167 -3.08 13.30 12.77
CA LYS A 167 -3.47 11.91 12.49
C LYS A 167 -3.61 11.63 11.00
N PHE A 168 -3.41 10.35 10.68
CA PHE A 168 -3.41 9.83 9.33
C PHE A 168 -4.74 10.09 8.61
N GLY A 169 -5.89 9.94 9.29
CA GLY A 169 -7.22 10.12 8.71
C GLY A 169 -7.44 11.54 8.20
N MET A 170 -7.09 12.56 9.00
CA MET A 170 -7.17 13.96 8.58
C MET A 170 -6.19 14.28 7.45
N LYS A 171 -4.94 13.81 7.52
CA LYS A 171 -3.96 14.01 6.43
C LYS A 171 -4.43 13.39 5.11
N ARG A 172 -5.03 12.19 5.17
CA ARG A 172 -5.61 11.52 3.98
C ARG A 172 -6.81 12.30 3.44
N LYS A 173 -7.67 12.82 4.32
CA LYS A 173 -8.79 13.68 3.91
C LYS A 173 -8.29 14.94 3.20
N LEU A 174 -7.28 15.62 3.75
CA LEU A 174 -6.68 16.81 3.15
C LEU A 174 -6.04 16.53 1.79
N LEU A 175 -5.39 15.37 1.61
CA LEU A 175 -4.82 14.96 0.34
C LEU A 175 -5.86 14.97 -0.79
N PHE A 176 -7.03 14.38 -0.57
CA PHE A 176 -8.10 14.36 -1.58
C PHE A 176 -8.85 15.68 -1.68
N ASN A 177 -9.00 16.43 -0.59
CA ASN A 177 -9.60 17.76 -0.64
C ASN A 177 -8.78 18.75 -1.48
N ASN A 178 -7.46 18.60 -1.46
CA ASN A 178 -6.52 19.48 -2.14
C ASN A 178 -6.02 18.89 -3.46
N MET A 179 -6.65 17.83 -3.98
CA MET A 179 -6.23 17.24 -5.25
C MET A 179 -6.42 18.23 -6.41
N HIS A 180 -5.44 18.30 -7.29
CA HIS A 180 -5.53 19.12 -8.48
C HIS A 180 -6.75 18.74 -9.32
N GLY A 181 -7.52 19.74 -9.78
CA GLY A 181 -8.76 19.52 -10.53
C GLY A 181 -10.00 19.25 -9.66
N ALA A 182 -9.89 19.15 -8.34
CA ALA A 182 -11.07 19.15 -7.46
C ALA A 182 -11.81 20.49 -7.57
N LYS A 183 -13.05 20.44 -8.02
CA LYS A 183 -13.95 21.59 -7.91
C LYS A 183 -14.45 21.67 -6.47
N LYS A 184 -14.48 22.87 -5.89
CA LYS A 184 -15.22 23.09 -4.64
C LYS A 184 -16.69 22.74 -4.91
N GLY A 185 -17.19 21.74 -4.19
CA GLY A 185 -18.61 21.41 -4.15
C GLY A 185 -19.40 22.41 -3.34
#